data_AF-A0A3C1C2C1-F1
#
_entry.id   AF-A0A3C1C2C1-F1
#
_cell.length_a   1.000
_cell.length_b   1.000
_cell.length_c   1.000
_cell.angle_alpha   90.00
_cell.angle_beta   90.00
_cell.angle_gamma   90.00
#
_symmetry.space_group_name_H-M   'P 1'
#
loop_
_entity.id
_entity.type
_entity.pdbx_description
1 polymer ?
#
loop_
_entity_poly.entity_id
_entity_poly.type
_entity_poly.pdbx_seq_one_letter_code
_entity_poly.pdbx_strand_id
1 'polypeptide(L)'
;MTFTKFALASIAAAFLFTGCEFQEKNTATDGDGIGPVGEGGGFLWKPVSESTGKLVVILPPQYTGLISGCYVASPEGVLIEGGNFSAVANGGREHFRYSKPGGAYPGGSHAVAILKAGGSVHWTVPNTGSRTTY
;
A
#
# COMPACT_ATOMS: atom_id res chain seq x y z
N MET A 1 -38.13 -10.60 28.02
CA MET A 1 -37.10 -9.77 27.37
C MET A 1 -36.34 -10.67 26.42
N THR A 2 -36.67 -10.60 25.13
CA THR A 2 -36.08 -11.47 24.10
C THR A 2 -35.71 -10.56 22.94
N PHE A 3 -34.42 -10.30 22.75
CA PHE A 3 -33.93 -9.59 21.57
C PHE A 3 -33.42 -10.63 20.58
N THR A 4 -34.14 -10.75 19.46
CA THR A 4 -33.66 -11.42 18.25
C THR A 4 -34.11 -10.58 17.07
N LYS A 5 -33.17 -9.92 16.39
CA LYS A 5 -33.37 -9.30 15.07
C LYS A 5 -31.99 -9.12 14.43
N PHE A 6 -31.58 -10.05 13.57
CA PHE A 6 -31.82 -10.16 12.12
C PHE A 6 -31.03 -9.16 11.29
N ALA A 7 -30.33 -9.74 10.32
CA ALA A 7 -29.26 -9.25 9.50
C ALA A 7 -29.64 -8.15 8.50
N LEU A 8 -28.58 -7.56 7.94
CA LEU A 8 -28.46 -6.58 6.87
C LEU A 8 -29.59 -6.60 5.83
N ALA A 9 -30.03 -5.40 5.46
CA ALA A 9 -30.63 -5.13 4.15
C ALA A 9 -29.85 -3.99 3.50
N SER A 10 -28.94 -4.32 2.59
CA SER A 10 -28.39 -3.35 1.64
C SER A 10 -29.17 -3.43 0.33
N ILE A 11 -29.65 -2.26 -0.08
CA ILE A 11 -30.52 -1.97 -1.20
C ILE A 11 -29.75 -2.23 -2.51
N ALA A 12 -30.21 -3.17 -3.32
CA ALA A 12 -29.76 -3.33 -4.69
C ALA A 12 -30.55 -2.37 -5.60
N ALA A 13 -29.91 -1.31 -6.07
CA ALA A 13 -30.39 -0.53 -7.21
C ALA A 13 -29.77 -1.10 -8.49
N ALA A 14 -30.60 -1.77 -9.29
CA ALA A 14 -30.21 -2.27 -10.61
C ALA A 14 -30.13 -1.10 -11.61
N PHE A 15 -28.94 -0.80 -12.12
CA PHE A 15 -28.76 0.03 -13.31
C PHE A 15 -28.33 -0.87 -14.48
N LEU A 16 -29.18 -0.92 -15.50
CA LEU A 16 -28.91 -1.57 -16.78
C LEU A 16 -27.97 -0.69 -17.60
N PHE A 17 -26.71 -1.11 -17.78
CA PHE A 17 -25.86 -0.62 -18.85
C PHE A 17 -25.18 -1.79 -19.55
N THR A 18 -25.44 -1.89 -20.85
CA THR A 18 -24.74 -2.74 -21.81
C THR A 18 -23.30 -2.30 -21.95
N GLY A 19 -22.34 -3.23 -21.75
CA GLY A 19 -20.98 -3.11 -22.26
C GLY A 19 -19.87 -3.14 -21.20
N CYS A 20 -18.94 -4.08 -21.38
CA CYS A 20 -17.73 -4.32 -20.59
C CYS A 20 -17.97 -4.93 -19.18
N GLU A 21 -17.95 -6.26 -19.12
CA GLU A 21 -17.79 -7.00 -17.87
C GLU A 21 -16.41 -6.66 -17.26
N PHE A 22 -16.36 -5.64 -16.42
CA PHE A 22 -15.26 -5.52 -15.47
C PHE A 22 -15.52 -6.58 -14.40
N GLN A 23 -14.79 -7.70 -14.47
CA GLN A 23 -14.78 -8.68 -13.39
C GLN A 23 -14.29 -7.97 -12.12
N GLU A 24 -15.23 -7.69 -11.23
CA GLU A 24 -14.94 -7.32 -9.85
C GLU A 24 -14.31 -8.55 -9.19
N LYS A 25 -12.98 -8.64 -9.27
CA LYS A 25 -12.20 -9.64 -8.54
C LYS A 25 -12.26 -9.24 -7.08
N ASN A 26 -13.34 -9.67 -6.43
CA ASN A 26 -13.56 -9.57 -5.01
C ASN A 26 -12.64 -10.58 -4.31
N THR A 27 -11.37 -10.20 -4.13
CA THR A 27 -10.50 -10.83 -3.13
C THR A 27 -10.42 -9.88 -1.95
N ALA A 28 -11.36 -10.06 -1.03
CA ALA A 28 -11.34 -9.46 0.29
C ALA A 28 -10.01 -9.82 1.01
N THR A 29 -9.09 -8.87 0.96
CA THR A 29 -8.06 -8.63 1.98
C THR A 29 -8.23 -7.17 2.36
N ASP A 30 -9.37 -6.88 3.00
CA ASP A 30 -9.87 -5.55 3.30
C ASP A 30 -9.06 -4.93 4.45
N GLY A 31 -8.01 -4.21 4.08
CA GLY A 31 -7.66 -2.97 4.76
C GLY A 31 -8.41 -1.85 4.05
N ASP A 32 -9.65 -1.60 4.48
CA ASP A 32 -10.57 -0.58 3.93
C ASP A 32 -9.94 0.83 3.97
N GLY A 33 -9.14 1.17 2.95
CA GLY A 33 -8.63 2.53 2.76
C GLY A 33 -7.24 2.67 2.14
N ILE A 34 -6.46 1.59 2.00
CA ILE A 34 -5.08 1.68 1.46
C ILE A 34 -4.91 1.16 0.02
N GLY A 35 -5.99 0.70 -0.61
CA GLY A 35 -6.02 0.24 -1.99
C GLY A 35 -5.55 -1.23 -2.17
N PRO A 36 -5.59 -1.79 -3.39
CA PRO A 36 -5.19 -3.17 -3.65
C PRO A 36 -3.71 -3.45 -3.38
N VAL A 37 -3.37 -4.73 -3.26
CA VAL A 37 -1.97 -5.18 -3.17
C VAL A 37 -1.25 -4.85 -4.48
N GLY A 38 -0.14 -4.13 -4.38
CA GLY A 38 0.72 -3.79 -5.51
C GLY A 38 1.47 -5.01 -6.04
N GLU A 39 1.83 -4.96 -7.32
CA GLU A 39 2.53 -6.08 -7.95
C GLU A 39 3.95 -6.27 -7.39
N GLY A 40 4.41 -7.52 -7.31
CA GLY A 40 5.77 -7.90 -6.90
C GLY A 40 6.84 -7.65 -7.95
N GLY A 41 6.83 -6.48 -8.59
CA GLY A 41 7.76 -6.11 -9.67
C GLY A 41 9.15 -5.69 -9.17
N GLY A 42 9.61 -6.24 -8.06
CA GLY A 42 10.87 -5.88 -7.43
C GLY A 42 10.74 -4.87 -6.31
N PHE A 43 9.56 -4.68 -5.71
CA PHE A 43 9.37 -3.80 -4.53
C PHE A 43 10.45 -4.10 -3.48
N LEU A 44 10.98 -3.06 -2.84
CA LEU A 44 12.03 -3.23 -1.83
C LEU A 44 11.82 -2.32 -0.64
N TRP A 45 11.59 -2.95 0.52
CA TRP A 45 11.71 -2.36 1.84
C TRP A 45 13.15 -2.55 2.34
N LYS A 46 13.93 -1.46 2.37
CA LYS A 46 15.28 -1.44 2.95
C LYS A 46 15.21 -0.82 4.35
N PRO A 47 15.14 -1.62 5.43
CA PRO A 47 14.84 -1.12 6.78
C PRO A 47 15.93 -0.19 7.31
N VAL A 48 17.19 -0.42 6.92
CA VAL A 48 18.33 0.40 7.30
C VAL A 48 19.13 0.72 6.04
N SER A 49 19.08 1.98 5.61
CA SER A 49 19.94 2.48 4.53
C SER A 49 21.36 2.63 5.00
N GLU A 50 22.33 2.14 4.23
CA GLU A 50 23.78 2.32 4.49
C GLU A 50 24.16 3.81 4.61
N SER A 51 23.46 4.69 3.89
CA SER A 51 23.77 6.12 3.86
C SER A 51 23.31 6.90 5.09
N THR A 52 22.21 6.48 5.73
CA THR A 52 21.51 7.30 6.74
C THR A 52 21.05 6.53 7.97
N GLY A 53 21.10 5.19 7.95
CA GLY A 53 20.53 4.35 8.99
C GLY A 53 18.99 4.33 9.02
N LYS A 54 18.32 4.91 8.02
CA LYS A 54 16.86 5.08 7.97
C LYS A 54 16.20 4.20 6.92
N LEU A 55 14.88 4.02 7.02
CA LEU A 55 14.09 3.30 6.03
C LEU A 55 14.18 3.97 4.65
N VAL A 56 14.35 3.15 3.63
CA VAL A 56 14.15 3.51 2.23
C VAL A 56 13.19 2.49 1.60
N VAL A 57 12.12 3.00 1.02
CA VAL A 57 11.20 2.22 0.19
C VAL A 57 11.54 2.51 -1.27
N ILE A 58 11.74 1.45 -2.04
CA ILE A 58 12.02 1.53 -3.47
C ILE A 58 10.87 0.86 -4.20
N LEU A 59 10.14 1.63 -4.99
CA LEU A 59 8.96 1.13 -5.68
C LEU A 59 9.35 0.32 -6.94
N PRO A 60 8.49 -0.60 -7.38
CA PRO A 60 8.68 -1.29 -8.65
C PRO A 60 8.73 -0.31 -9.85
N PRO A 61 9.49 -0.59 -10.90
CA PRO A 61 9.68 0.33 -12.03
C PRO A 61 8.40 0.61 -12.82
N GLN A 62 7.42 -0.30 -12.82
CA GLN A 62 6.13 -0.08 -13.50
C GLN A 62 5.29 1.06 -12.87
N TYR A 63 5.61 1.47 -11.64
CA TYR A 63 4.94 2.61 -10.98
C TYR A 63 5.69 3.93 -11.16
N THR A 64 6.88 3.92 -11.74
CA THR A 64 7.70 5.14 -11.87
C THR A 64 7.00 6.19 -12.71
N GLY A 65 6.96 7.42 -12.18
CA GLY A 65 6.26 8.54 -12.80
C GLY A 65 4.74 8.52 -12.59
N LEU A 66 4.17 7.41 -12.07
CA LEU A 66 2.75 7.25 -11.80
C LEU A 66 2.39 7.54 -10.34
N ILE A 67 3.36 7.69 -9.44
CA ILE A 67 3.14 7.89 -8.01
C ILE A 67 3.20 9.38 -7.65
N SER A 68 2.26 9.84 -6.83
CA SER A 68 2.25 11.20 -6.25
C SER A 68 2.88 11.24 -4.85
N GLY A 69 2.88 10.13 -4.13
CA GLY A 69 3.54 9.97 -2.84
C GLY A 69 3.52 8.54 -2.33
N CYS A 70 4.36 8.23 -1.34
CA CYS A 70 4.40 6.92 -0.69
C CYS A 70 4.44 7.11 0.83
N TYR A 71 3.58 6.43 1.58
CA TYR A 71 3.52 6.53 3.04
C TYR A 71 3.61 5.14 3.69
N VAL A 72 4.01 5.11 4.96
CA VAL A 72 3.93 3.91 5.80
C VAL A 72 2.62 3.94 6.56
N ALA A 73 1.88 2.84 6.52
CA ALA A 73 0.66 2.62 7.29
C ALA A 73 0.86 1.57 8.38
N SER A 74 0.05 1.63 9.45
CA SER A 74 -0.04 0.59 10.46
C SER A 74 -0.62 -0.70 9.87
N PRO A 75 -0.54 -1.84 10.57
CA PRO A 75 -1.19 -3.09 10.12
C PRO A 75 -2.69 -2.92 9.84
N GLU A 76 -3.34 -2.02 10.58
CA GLU A 76 -4.75 -1.65 10.45
C GLU A 76 -5.01 -0.63 9.32
N GLY A 77 -3.99 -0.24 8.56
CA GLY A 77 -4.11 0.69 7.43
C GLY A 77 -4.06 2.18 7.80
N VAL A 78 -3.74 2.53 9.05
CA VAL A 78 -3.69 3.94 9.49
C VAL A 78 -2.37 4.58 9.06
N LEU A 79 -2.39 5.76 8.45
CA LEU A 79 -1.18 6.49 8.08
C LEU A 79 -0.30 6.78 9.31
N ILE A 80 0.97 6.36 9.25
CA ILE A 80 1.99 6.62 10.28
C ILE A 80 2.92 7.75 9.82
N GLU A 81 3.43 7.68 8.59
CA GLU A 81 4.43 8.64 8.10
C GLU A 81 4.42 8.75 6.57
N GLY A 82 4.42 9.99 6.07
CA GLY A 82 4.65 10.28 4.65
C GLY A 82 6.14 10.18 4.28
N GLY A 83 6.44 9.50 3.19
CA GLY A 83 7.78 9.37 2.65
C GLY A 83 8.16 10.57 1.78
N ASN A 84 9.43 10.95 1.85
CA ASN A 84 9.99 11.99 1.00
C ASN A 84 10.58 11.36 -0.25
N PHE A 85 10.08 11.75 -1.42
CA PHE A 85 10.70 11.39 -2.69
C PHE A 85 12.15 11.92 -2.71
N SER A 86 13.09 11.06 -3.10
CA SER A 86 14.51 11.41 -3.09
C SER A 86 15.18 11.31 -4.46
N ALA A 87 14.85 10.29 -5.25
CA ALA A 87 15.42 10.08 -6.57
C ALA A 87 14.67 8.99 -7.34
N VAL A 88 14.92 8.93 -8.65
CA VAL A 88 14.72 7.73 -9.46
C VAL A 88 16.09 7.09 -9.70
N ALA A 89 16.29 5.85 -9.29
CA ALA A 89 17.56 5.13 -9.43
C ALA A 89 17.34 3.61 -9.56
N ASN A 90 18.42 2.82 -9.59
CA ASN A 90 18.37 1.35 -9.55
C ASN A 90 17.42 0.73 -10.60
N GLY A 91 17.59 1.10 -11.86
CA GLY A 91 16.74 0.61 -12.96
C GLY A 91 15.45 1.40 -13.13
N GLY A 92 15.48 2.71 -12.87
CA GLY A 92 14.33 3.58 -13.10
C GLY A 92 13.25 3.45 -12.04
N ARG A 93 13.63 3.27 -10.77
CA ARG A 93 12.73 3.03 -9.64
C ARG A 93 12.70 4.22 -8.70
N GLU A 94 11.52 4.61 -8.24
CA GLU A 94 11.36 5.72 -7.30
C GLU A 94 11.78 5.33 -5.88
N HIS A 95 12.53 6.22 -5.24
CA HIS A 95 13.05 6.06 -3.88
C HIS A 95 12.37 7.04 -2.92
N PHE A 96 11.70 6.49 -1.91
CA PHE A 96 11.10 7.24 -0.81
C PHE A 96 11.87 7.02 0.49
N ARG A 97 12.17 8.12 1.18
CA ARG A 97 12.95 8.12 2.42
C ARG A 97 12.10 8.57 3.60
N TYR A 98 12.39 8.00 4.75
CA TYR A 98 11.64 8.24 5.97
C TYR A 98 12.56 8.68 7.12
N SER A 99 11.96 9.18 8.19
CA SER A 99 12.68 9.72 9.34
C SER A 99 13.23 8.66 10.29
N LYS A 100 12.63 7.45 10.30
CA LYS A 100 12.97 6.34 11.20
C LYS A 100 13.55 5.14 10.46
N PRO A 101 14.34 4.26 11.12
CA PRO A 101 14.64 2.94 10.59
C PRO A 101 13.38 2.08 10.49
N GLY A 102 13.39 1.09 9.60
CA GLY A 102 12.29 0.16 9.38
C GLY A 102 11.82 -0.52 10.66
N GLY A 103 12.74 -0.99 11.50
CA GLY A 103 12.40 -1.66 12.76
C GLY A 103 11.72 -0.79 13.82
N ALA A 104 11.61 0.52 13.60
CA ALA A 104 10.86 1.42 14.48
C ALA A 104 9.38 1.57 14.08
N TYR A 105 8.95 1.01 12.94
CA TYR A 105 7.55 0.91 12.57
C TYR A 105 6.94 -0.41 13.08
N PRO A 106 5.64 -0.46 13.40
CA PRO A 106 4.97 -1.69 13.84
C PRO A 106 5.15 -2.84 12.85
N GLY A 107 5.35 -4.07 13.36
CA GLY A 107 5.38 -5.26 12.51
C GLY A 107 4.06 -5.46 11.79
N GLY A 108 4.10 -5.86 10.51
CA GLY A 108 2.91 -5.95 9.66
C GLY A 108 2.47 -4.63 9.02
N SER A 109 3.24 -3.54 9.17
CA SER A 109 3.00 -2.28 8.47
C SER A 109 2.95 -2.44 6.95
N HIS A 110 2.27 -1.50 6.29
CA HIS A 110 2.19 -1.45 4.83
C HIS A 110 2.99 -0.26 4.28
N ALA A 111 3.65 -0.46 3.15
CA ALA A 111 4.08 0.65 2.30
C ALA A 111 2.98 0.92 1.28
N VAL A 112 2.43 2.14 1.26
CA VAL A 112 1.30 2.51 0.42
C VAL A 112 1.72 3.61 -0.56
N ALA A 113 1.62 3.34 -1.85
CA ALA A 113 1.89 4.30 -2.91
C ALA A 113 0.58 4.88 -3.44
N ILE A 114 0.48 6.22 -3.46
CA ILE A 114 -0.68 6.95 -3.98
C ILE A 114 -0.45 7.19 -5.48
N LEU A 115 -1.41 6.78 -6.30
CA LEU A 115 -1.34 6.95 -7.75
C LEU A 115 -1.74 8.38 -8.14
N LYS A 116 -1.04 8.99 -9.10
CA LYS A 116 -1.41 10.30 -9.69
C LYS A 116 -2.78 10.28 -10.35
N ALA A 117 -3.17 9.14 -10.91
CA ALA A 117 -4.48 8.93 -11.52
C ALA A 117 -5.61 8.81 -10.49
N GLY A 118 -5.30 8.78 -9.19
CA GLY A 118 -6.23 8.50 -8.09
C GLY A 118 -6.13 7.05 -7.60
N GLY A 119 -6.49 6.85 -6.34
CA GLY A 119 -6.35 5.57 -5.65
C GLY A 119 -4.93 5.31 -5.14
N SER A 120 -4.69 4.08 -4.68
CA SER A 120 -3.42 3.65 -4.11
C SER A 120 -3.18 2.17 -4.31
N VAL A 121 -1.93 1.75 -4.13
CA VAL A 121 -1.53 0.33 -4.05
C VAL A 121 -0.66 0.14 -2.80
N HIS A 122 -0.65 -1.05 -2.23
CA HIS A 122 0.15 -1.31 -1.02
C HIS A 122 0.94 -2.62 -1.06
N TRP A 123 1.98 -2.67 -0.24
CA TRP A 123 2.75 -3.89 0.04
C TRP A 123 2.85 -4.08 1.54
N THR A 124 2.38 -5.22 2.04
CA THR A 124 2.52 -5.60 3.45
C THR A 124 3.97 -5.91 3.77
N VAL A 125 4.44 -5.52 4.95
CA VAL A 125 5.80 -5.79 5.42
C VAL A 125 5.71 -6.56 6.74
N PRO A 126 5.74 -7.91 6.71
CA PRO A 126 5.52 -8.73 7.91
C PRO A 126 6.52 -8.41 9.03
N ASN A 127 7.78 -8.19 8.67
CA ASN A 127 8.84 -7.78 9.60
C ASN A 127 9.51 -6.50 9.09
N THR A 128 9.12 -5.37 9.68
CA THR A 128 9.61 -4.04 9.32
C THR A 128 11.08 -3.81 9.67
N GLY A 129 11.64 -4.59 10.61
CA GLY A 129 13.07 -4.57 10.94
C GLY A 129 13.95 -5.30 9.93
N SER A 130 13.35 -6.09 9.03
CA SER A 130 14.07 -6.91 8.05
C SER A 130 13.85 -6.42 6.63
N ARG A 131 14.78 -6.75 5.74
CA ARG A 131 14.62 -6.47 4.32
C ARG A 131 13.46 -7.31 3.77
N THR A 132 12.53 -6.65 3.09
CA THR A 132 11.40 -7.32 2.42
C THR A 132 11.42 -6.95 0.94
N THR A 133 11.18 -7.94 0.08
CA THR A 133 11.10 -7.77 -1.37
C THR A 133 9.92 -8.56 -1.92
N TYR A 134 9.24 -7.98 -2.91
CA TYR A 134 8.21 -8.66 -3.69
C TYR A 134 8.58 -8.64 -5.16
#